data_AF-A0A842YJ54-F1
#
_entry.id   AF-A0A842YJ54-F1
#
_cell.length_a   1.000
_cell.length_b   1.000
_cell.length_c   1.000
_cell.angle_alpha   90.00
_cell.angle_beta   90.00
_cell.angle_gamma   90.00
#
_symmetry.space_group_name_H-M   'P 1'
#
loop_
_entity.id
_entity.type
_entity.pdbx_description
1 polymer ?
#
loop_
_entity_poly.entity_id
_entity_poly.type
_entity_poly.pdbx_seq_one_letter_code
_entity_poly.pdbx_strand_id
1 'polypeptide(L)'
;IDGVLTCDELKSSGSTQIEKDLKIKYGKVSGSTKVEGAGSIERELESSGSIRFGEDLVSEEKIMYSGVMRVEGKVKAKSFEARLSHDESLIRGGIEAGYINIQLSHDDWRNRGALYTSDIVGDEIVLENVECDNVKGRKVTILSGCTIKGTVQYSESVKVNPSSRLEKEPEKIE
;
A
#
# COMPACT_ATOMS: atom_id res chain seq x y z
N ILE A 1 -6.95 -19.60 13.45
CA ILE A 1 -7.15 -18.84 14.70
C ILE A 1 -8.55 -18.28 14.62
N ASP A 2 -9.48 -18.84 15.38
CA ASP A 2 -10.92 -18.69 15.13
C ASP A 2 -11.50 -17.41 15.79
N GLY A 3 -10.62 -16.61 16.39
CA GLY A 3 -10.93 -15.38 17.09
C GLY A 3 -10.02 -14.23 16.69
N VAL A 4 -10.12 -13.14 17.44
CA VAL A 4 -9.19 -12.01 17.31
C VAL A 4 -7.81 -12.46 17.78
N LEU A 5 -6.77 -12.23 16.98
CA LEU A 5 -5.40 -12.40 17.43
C LEU A 5 -4.92 -11.09 18.03
N THR A 6 -4.52 -11.12 19.30
CA THR A 6 -3.86 -9.99 19.98
C THR A 6 -2.53 -10.44 20.55
N CYS A 7 -1.43 -9.83 20.09
CA CYS A 7 -0.09 -10.11 20.62
C CYS A 7 0.85 -8.92 20.35
N ASP A 8 1.92 -8.78 21.13
CA ASP A 8 2.86 -7.68 20.89
C ASP A 8 3.63 -7.87 19.57
N GLU A 9 4.05 -9.10 19.28
CA GLU A 9 4.80 -9.44 18.06
C GLU A 9 4.18 -10.63 17.33
N LEU A 10 3.96 -10.49 16.02
CA LEU A 10 3.62 -11.59 15.12
C LEU A 10 4.79 -11.86 14.16
N LYS A 11 5.39 -13.04 14.27
CA LYS A 11 6.38 -13.56 13.30
C LYS A 11 5.81 -14.78 12.59
N SER A 12 5.68 -14.72 11.26
CA SER A 12 5.13 -15.83 10.47
C SER A 12 5.94 -16.07 9.20
N SER A 13 6.55 -17.25 9.09
CA SER A 13 7.20 -17.73 7.86
C SER A 13 6.38 -18.80 7.12
N GLY A 14 5.31 -19.31 7.75
CA GLY A 14 4.42 -20.34 7.19
C GLY A 14 3.09 -19.75 6.72
N SER A 15 2.03 -20.55 6.81
CA SER A 15 0.66 -20.09 6.56
C SER A 15 -0.04 -19.76 7.88
N THR A 16 -0.57 -18.55 8.00
CA THR A 16 -1.32 -18.07 9.16
C THR A 16 -2.71 -17.62 8.71
N GLN A 17 -3.76 -18.15 9.34
CA GLN A 17 -5.14 -17.73 9.10
C GLN A 17 -5.80 -17.29 10.40
N ILE A 18 -6.39 -16.09 10.38
CA ILE A 18 -7.09 -15.43 11.48
C ILE A 18 -8.51 -15.10 11.01
N GLU A 19 -9.52 -15.66 11.66
CA GLU A 19 -10.93 -15.56 11.23
C GLU A 19 -11.62 -14.25 11.64
N LYS A 20 -10.97 -13.46 12.50
CA LYS A 20 -11.44 -12.12 12.91
C LYS A 20 -10.31 -11.11 12.73
N ASP A 21 -10.20 -10.15 13.65
CA ASP A 21 -9.20 -9.08 13.58
C ASP A 21 -7.81 -9.53 14.02
N LEU A 22 -6.80 -8.82 13.51
CA LEU A 22 -5.41 -8.87 13.97
C LEU A 22 -5.06 -7.57 14.69
N LYS A 23 -4.60 -7.66 15.93
CA LYS A 23 -4.14 -6.51 16.74
C LYS A 23 -2.74 -6.76 17.25
N ILE A 24 -1.75 -6.03 16.75
CA ILE A 24 -0.34 -6.24 17.08
C ILE A 24 0.43 -4.93 17.26
N LYS A 25 1.60 -4.99 17.91
CA LYS A 25 2.55 -3.86 17.87
C LYS A 25 3.50 -3.97 16.68
N TYR A 26 4.05 -5.16 16.49
CA TYR A 26 5.04 -5.48 15.46
C TYR A 26 4.62 -6.72 14.67
N GLY A 27 4.72 -6.67 13.35
CA GLY A 27 4.49 -7.81 12.47
C GLY A 27 5.67 -8.02 11.52
N LYS A 28 6.19 -9.25 11.44
CA LYS A 28 7.14 -9.67 10.41
C LYS A 28 6.64 -10.94 9.73
N VAL A 29 6.26 -10.82 8.47
CA VAL A 29 5.63 -11.91 7.71
C VAL A 29 6.42 -12.20 6.43
N SER A 30 6.98 -13.39 6.33
CA SER A 30 7.61 -13.87 5.09
C SER A 30 6.80 -14.97 4.39
N GLY A 31 5.84 -15.58 5.10
CA GLY A 31 4.93 -16.58 4.56
C GLY A 31 3.61 -15.99 4.03
N SER A 32 2.53 -16.76 4.14
CA SER A 32 1.18 -16.30 3.79
C SER A 32 0.39 -15.98 5.06
N THR A 33 -0.20 -14.80 5.14
CA THR A 33 -1.12 -14.43 6.23
C THR A 33 -2.44 -13.97 5.67
N LYS A 34 -3.53 -14.58 6.13
CA LYS A 34 -4.91 -14.19 5.82
C LYS A 34 -5.61 -13.78 7.12
N VAL A 35 -6.16 -12.57 7.12
CA VAL A 35 -7.01 -12.03 8.19
C VAL A 35 -8.37 -11.75 7.55
N GLU A 36 -9.43 -12.42 8.00
CA GLU A 36 -10.78 -12.17 7.45
C GLU A 36 -11.32 -10.80 7.88
N GLY A 37 -10.93 -10.30 9.06
CA GLY A 37 -11.31 -8.99 9.58
C GLY A 37 -10.28 -7.89 9.34
N ALA A 38 -10.26 -6.91 10.25
CA ALA A 38 -9.39 -5.74 10.18
C ALA A 38 -8.00 -5.99 10.78
N GLY A 39 -7.02 -5.20 10.36
CA GLY A 39 -5.67 -5.15 10.93
C GLY A 39 -5.43 -3.85 11.69
N SER A 40 -5.01 -3.93 12.96
CA SER A 40 -4.58 -2.78 13.77
C SER A 40 -3.14 -2.99 14.27
N ILE A 41 -2.22 -2.18 13.78
CA ILE A 41 -0.78 -2.28 14.02
C ILE A 41 -0.35 -1.03 14.79
N GLU A 42 0.13 -1.18 16.03
CA GLU A 42 0.56 -0.03 16.85
C GLU A 42 1.81 0.64 16.26
N ARG A 43 2.73 -0.13 15.65
CA ARG A 43 4.00 0.43 15.15
C ARG A 43 4.27 0.00 13.73
N GLU A 44 4.70 -1.23 13.52
CA GLU A 44 5.27 -1.63 12.24
C GLU A 44 4.76 -2.99 11.76
N LEU A 45 4.42 -3.06 10.47
CA LEU A 45 4.22 -4.30 9.75
C LEU A 45 5.20 -4.37 8.58
N GLU A 46 6.09 -5.35 8.60
CA GLU A 46 6.99 -5.70 7.52
C GLU A 46 6.55 -7.03 6.90
N SER A 47 6.30 -7.06 5.59
CA SER A 47 5.94 -8.28 4.88
C SER A 47 6.72 -8.47 3.58
N SER A 48 7.48 -9.55 3.48
CA SER A 48 8.02 -10.04 2.20
C SER A 48 7.17 -11.15 1.57
N GLY A 49 6.15 -11.62 2.28
CA GLY A 49 5.25 -12.67 1.83
C GLY A 49 3.94 -12.16 1.22
N SER A 50 2.89 -12.99 1.29
CA SER A 50 1.54 -12.63 0.85
C SER A 50 0.64 -12.31 2.04
N ILE A 51 0.11 -11.09 2.09
CA ILE A 51 -0.82 -10.65 3.14
C ILE A 51 -2.19 -10.31 2.56
N ARG A 52 -3.24 -10.76 3.23
CA ARG A 52 -4.64 -10.50 2.88
C ARG A 52 -5.43 -10.04 4.09
N PHE A 53 -6.16 -8.93 3.95
CA PHE A 53 -7.11 -8.42 4.92
C PHE A 53 -8.48 -8.26 4.28
N GLY A 54 -9.52 -8.80 4.91
CA GLY A 54 -10.91 -8.68 4.45
C GLY A 54 -11.56 -7.34 4.77
N GLU A 55 -10.93 -6.52 5.63
CA GLU A 55 -11.36 -5.17 5.96
C GLU A 55 -10.17 -4.19 5.91
N ASP A 56 -10.22 -3.09 6.67
CA ASP A 56 -9.18 -2.07 6.72
C ASP A 56 -7.89 -2.59 7.39
N LEU A 57 -6.75 -2.07 6.93
CA LEU A 57 -5.44 -2.26 7.55
C LEU A 57 -4.89 -0.90 8.01
N VAL A 58 -4.78 -0.72 9.32
CA VAL A 58 -4.36 0.53 9.94
C VAL A 58 -3.08 0.30 10.74
N SER A 59 -2.08 1.15 10.51
CA SER A 59 -0.87 1.25 11.33
C SER A 59 -0.73 2.66 11.91
N GLU A 60 -0.33 2.80 13.18
CA GLU A 60 -0.08 4.14 13.75
C GLU A 60 1.29 4.72 13.35
N GLU A 61 2.18 3.90 12.75
CA GLU A 61 3.46 4.35 12.23
C GLU A 61 3.69 3.87 10.80
N LYS A 62 4.11 2.61 10.61
CA LYS A 62 4.69 2.16 9.34
C LYS A 62 4.08 0.85 8.84
N ILE A 63 3.91 0.77 7.52
CA ILE A 63 3.68 -0.46 6.77
C ILE A 63 4.73 -0.54 5.67
N MET A 64 5.48 -1.65 5.63
CA MET A 64 6.40 -1.98 4.55
C MET A 64 6.05 -3.33 3.96
N TYR A 65 5.96 -3.42 2.64
CA TYR A 65 5.90 -4.73 2.01
C TYR A 65 6.67 -4.80 0.69
N SER A 66 7.23 -5.99 0.43
CA SER A 66 7.94 -6.30 -0.81
C SER A 66 7.36 -7.53 -1.54
N GLY A 67 6.37 -8.18 -0.95
CA GLY A 67 5.60 -9.27 -1.59
C GLY A 67 4.28 -8.79 -2.17
N VAL A 68 3.19 -9.53 -1.89
CA VAL A 68 1.85 -9.23 -2.42
C VAL A 68 0.90 -8.83 -1.30
N MET A 69 0.23 -7.69 -1.46
CA MET A 69 -0.79 -7.22 -0.52
C MET A 69 -2.17 -7.22 -1.18
N ARG A 70 -3.17 -7.79 -0.50
CA ARG A 70 -4.59 -7.59 -0.84
C ARG A 70 -5.35 -7.07 0.38
N VAL A 71 -6.04 -5.95 0.22
CA VAL A 71 -6.87 -5.33 1.26
C VAL A 71 -8.19 -4.94 0.62
N GLU A 72 -9.28 -5.50 1.13
CA GLU A 72 -10.63 -5.16 0.63
C GLU A 72 -11.09 -3.78 1.12
N GLY A 73 -10.58 -3.33 2.28
CA GLY A 73 -10.79 -1.99 2.82
C GLY A 73 -9.73 -0.98 2.44
N LYS A 74 -9.56 0.03 3.29
CA LYS A 74 -8.53 1.07 3.19
C LYS A 74 -7.24 0.64 3.86
N VAL A 75 -6.13 1.22 3.41
CA VAL A 75 -4.87 1.21 4.17
C VAL A 75 -4.61 2.59 4.75
N LYS A 76 -4.32 2.67 6.04
CA LYS A 76 -3.91 3.91 6.71
C LYS A 76 -2.61 3.73 7.49
N ALA A 77 -1.67 4.67 7.35
CA ALA A 77 -0.41 4.67 8.09
C ALA A 77 0.17 6.09 8.21
N LYS A 78 1.23 6.30 9.01
CA LYS A 78 2.06 7.51 8.83
C LYS A 78 3.00 7.35 7.63
N SER A 79 3.53 6.15 7.42
CA SER A 79 4.38 5.77 6.30
C SER A 79 3.92 4.45 5.67
N PHE A 80 3.68 4.48 4.36
CA PHE A 80 3.35 3.31 3.55
C PHE A 80 4.42 3.14 2.46
N GLU A 81 5.19 2.06 2.55
CA GLU A 81 6.27 1.77 1.60
C GLU A 81 6.05 0.41 0.95
N ALA A 82 6.13 0.38 -0.38
CA ALA A 82 5.92 -0.82 -1.18
C ALA A 82 7.06 -0.99 -2.19
N ARG A 83 7.63 -2.19 -2.24
CA ARG A 83 8.56 -2.63 -3.29
C ARG A 83 7.88 -3.69 -4.13
N LEU A 84 7.21 -3.24 -5.18
CA LEU A 84 6.42 -4.09 -6.05
C LEU A 84 7.34 -5.07 -6.80
N SER A 85 7.09 -6.35 -6.61
CA SER A 85 7.81 -7.44 -7.25
C SER A 85 6.86 -8.61 -7.49
N HIS A 86 7.17 -9.45 -8.48
CA HIS A 86 6.50 -10.72 -8.76
C HIS A 86 5.04 -10.68 -9.27
N ASP A 87 4.12 -9.99 -8.58
CA ASP A 87 2.68 -10.15 -8.76
C ASP A 87 1.91 -8.85 -8.47
N GLU A 88 0.62 -8.87 -8.79
CA GLU A 88 -0.29 -7.75 -8.58
C GLU A 88 -0.81 -7.67 -7.13
N SER A 89 -0.71 -6.49 -6.55
CA SER A 89 -1.34 -6.10 -5.28
C SER A 89 -2.63 -5.33 -5.53
N LEU A 90 -3.58 -5.40 -4.60
CA LEU A 90 -4.87 -4.73 -4.69
C LEU A 90 -5.28 -4.14 -3.34
N ILE A 91 -5.55 -2.84 -3.30
CA ILE A 91 -6.12 -2.16 -2.12
C ILE A 91 -7.40 -1.46 -2.58
N ARG A 92 -8.57 -2.02 -2.31
CA ARG A 92 -9.81 -1.49 -2.93
C ARG A 92 -10.22 -0.14 -2.35
N GLY A 93 -10.06 0.07 -1.04
CA GLY A 93 -10.56 1.24 -0.34
C GLY A 93 -9.67 2.49 -0.40
N GLY A 94 -8.49 2.39 -1.03
CA GLY A 94 -7.55 3.51 -1.11
C GLY A 94 -6.47 3.47 -0.04
N ILE A 95 -5.53 4.40 -0.14
CA ILE A 95 -4.34 4.50 0.71
C ILE A 95 -4.28 5.92 1.27
N GLU A 96 -4.15 6.04 2.59
CA GLU A 96 -4.01 7.32 3.29
C GLU A 96 -2.77 7.28 4.19
N ALA A 97 -1.72 8.02 3.84
CA ALA A 97 -0.54 8.15 4.68
C ALA A 97 0.24 9.45 4.47
N GLY A 98 0.90 9.95 5.50
CA GLY A 98 1.74 11.16 5.38
C GLY A 98 2.87 10.97 4.36
N TYR A 99 3.52 9.82 4.38
CA TYR A 99 4.52 9.41 3.39
C TYR A 99 4.07 8.15 2.65
N ILE A 100 4.04 8.21 1.32
CA ILE A 100 3.68 7.10 0.44
C ILE A 100 4.81 6.91 -0.58
N ASN A 101 5.41 5.72 -0.59
CA ASN A 101 6.46 5.39 -1.54
C ASN A 101 6.26 3.98 -2.11
N ILE A 102 5.79 3.93 -3.35
CA ILE A 102 5.45 2.70 -4.05
C ILE A 102 6.33 2.66 -5.29
N GLN A 103 7.31 1.77 -5.29
CA GLN A 103 8.29 1.64 -6.36
C GLN A 103 8.49 0.17 -6.75
N LEU A 104 8.97 -0.08 -7.97
CA LEU A 104 9.39 -1.41 -8.37
C LEU A 104 10.62 -1.85 -7.55
N SER A 105 10.74 -3.16 -7.32
CA SER A 105 12.01 -3.72 -6.90
C SER A 105 12.99 -3.71 -8.09
N HIS A 106 14.21 -3.20 -7.87
CA HIS A 106 15.25 -3.16 -8.91
C HIS A 106 15.87 -4.54 -9.21
N ASP A 107 15.55 -5.56 -8.40
CA ASP A 107 16.18 -6.88 -8.48
C ASP A 107 15.52 -7.82 -9.49
N ASP A 108 14.31 -7.50 -10.00
CA ASP A 108 13.57 -8.38 -10.90
C ASP A 108 12.99 -7.65 -12.12
N TRP A 109 13.82 -7.54 -13.17
CA TRP A 109 13.42 -6.91 -14.43
C TRP A 109 12.41 -7.73 -15.25
N ARG A 110 12.20 -9.02 -14.91
CA ARG A 110 11.33 -9.93 -15.65
C ARG A 110 9.91 -9.96 -15.10
N ASN A 111 9.73 -9.65 -13.82
CA ASN A 111 8.43 -9.73 -13.17
C ASN A 111 8.08 -8.45 -12.41
N ARG A 112 7.53 -7.48 -13.15
CA ARG A 112 7.14 -6.17 -12.61
C ARG A 112 5.77 -6.29 -11.94
N GLY A 113 5.78 -6.37 -10.60
CA GLY A 113 4.55 -6.28 -9.82
C GLY A 113 3.86 -4.94 -10.02
N ALA A 114 2.54 -4.89 -9.86
CA ALA A 114 1.73 -3.69 -9.97
C ALA A 114 0.89 -3.51 -8.70
N LEU A 115 0.41 -2.29 -8.46
CA LEU A 115 -0.58 -2.03 -7.42
C LEU A 115 -1.80 -1.34 -8.02
N TYR A 116 -2.97 -1.92 -7.75
CA TYR A 116 -4.26 -1.35 -8.10
C TYR A 116 -4.93 -0.82 -6.84
N THR A 117 -5.41 0.42 -6.89
CA THR A 117 -6.12 1.03 -5.76
C THR A 117 -7.14 2.07 -6.23
N SER A 118 -7.99 2.58 -5.34
CA SER A 118 -8.89 3.69 -5.65
C SER A 118 -8.18 5.03 -5.43
N ASP A 119 -8.37 5.66 -4.28
CA ASP A 119 -7.79 6.97 -3.98
C ASP A 119 -6.47 6.84 -3.21
N ILE A 120 -5.49 7.68 -3.54
CA ILE A 120 -4.22 7.81 -2.82
C ILE A 120 -4.13 9.22 -2.25
N VAL A 121 -4.06 9.33 -0.93
CA VAL A 121 -4.03 10.61 -0.21
C VAL A 121 -2.83 10.66 0.74
N GLY A 122 -2.02 11.71 0.66
CA GLY A 122 -0.83 11.85 1.50
C GLY A 122 -0.10 13.18 1.38
N ASP A 123 0.96 13.40 2.16
CA ASP A 123 1.74 14.63 2.04
C ASP A 123 2.83 14.49 0.98
N GLU A 124 3.63 13.43 1.05
CA GLU A 124 4.69 13.15 0.08
C GLU A 124 4.43 11.79 -0.58
N ILE A 125 4.18 11.81 -1.88
CA ILE A 125 3.71 10.66 -2.65
C ILE A 125 4.67 10.38 -3.79
N VAL A 126 5.17 9.15 -3.86
CA VAL A 126 5.95 8.61 -4.98
C VAL A 126 5.30 7.32 -5.46
N LEU A 127 4.92 7.26 -6.73
CA LEU A 127 4.23 6.11 -7.33
C LEU A 127 4.97 5.63 -8.58
N GLU A 128 5.16 4.31 -8.69
CA GLU A 128 5.65 3.62 -9.89
C GLU A 128 4.82 2.36 -10.10
N ASN A 129 4.41 2.10 -11.35
CA ASN A 129 3.60 0.95 -11.73
C ASN A 129 2.30 0.80 -10.90
N VAL A 130 1.63 1.93 -10.66
CA VAL A 130 0.37 2.02 -9.92
C VAL A 130 -0.76 2.42 -10.86
N GLU A 131 -1.87 1.69 -10.80
CA GLU A 131 -3.14 2.12 -11.39
C GLU A 131 -4.09 2.57 -10.28
N CYS A 132 -4.56 3.81 -10.33
CA CYS A 132 -5.49 4.32 -9.34
C CYS A 132 -6.51 5.33 -9.91
N ASP A 133 -7.52 5.64 -9.12
CA ASP A 133 -8.58 6.56 -9.49
C ASP A 133 -8.09 8.00 -9.29
N ASN A 134 -7.75 8.40 -8.06
CA ASN A 134 -7.31 9.77 -7.78
C ASN A 134 -6.04 9.79 -6.93
N VAL A 135 -5.28 10.87 -7.06
CA VAL A 135 -4.12 11.17 -6.21
C VAL A 135 -4.28 12.57 -5.66
N LYS A 136 -4.16 12.74 -4.35
CA LYS A 136 -4.16 14.04 -3.68
C LYS A 136 -3.01 14.13 -2.69
N GLY A 137 -2.10 15.09 -2.87
CA GLY A 137 -1.06 15.32 -1.88
C GLY A 137 -0.23 16.57 -2.02
N ARG A 138 0.57 16.91 -1.02
CA ARG A 138 1.36 18.16 -1.03
C ARG A 138 2.47 18.12 -2.09
N LYS A 139 3.27 17.05 -2.11
CA LYS A 139 4.31 16.77 -3.12
C LYS A 139 4.01 15.45 -3.79
N VAL A 140 3.81 15.46 -5.10
CA VAL A 140 3.44 14.26 -5.88
C VAL A 140 4.49 13.98 -6.95
N THR A 141 5.03 12.76 -6.95
CA THR A 141 5.93 12.26 -7.99
C THR A 141 5.35 10.99 -8.61
N ILE A 142 4.93 11.10 -9.86
CA ILE A 142 4.43 9.99 -10.67
C ILE A 142 5.60 9.50 -11.54
N LEU A 143 6.21 8.38 -11.17
CA LEU A 143 7.20 7.67 -11.96
C LEU A 143 6.52 6.86 -13.08
N SER A 144 7.30 6.08 -13.83
CA SER A 144 6.82 5.32 -14.99
C SER A 144 5.77 4.25 -14.66
N GLY A 145 4.96 3.91 -15.67
CA GLY A 145 4.00 2.81 -15.60
C GLY A 145 2.75 3.11 -14.78
N CYS A 146 2.53 4.37 -14.38
CA CYS A 146 1.32 4.73 -13.66
C CYS A 146 0.17 5.06 -14.60
N THR A 147 -1.05 4.69 -14.19
CA THR A 147 -2.30 5.09 -14.85
C THR A 147 -3.22 5.72 -13.81
N ILE A 148 -3.52 7.01 -13.95
CA ILE A 148 -4.43 7.75 -13.06
C ILE A 148 -5.71 8.08 -13.84
N LYS A 149 -6.82 7.45 -13.46
CA LYS A 149 -8.11 7.53 -14.18
C LYS A 149 -8.87 8.83 -13.93
N GLY A 150 -8.64 9.45 -12.79
CA GLY A 150 -9.31 10.64 -12.31
C GLY A 150 -8.34 11.82 -12.23
N THR A 151 -8.25 12.45 -11.06
CA THR A 151 -7.47 13.69 -10.87
C THR A 151 -6.17 13.45 -10.11
N VAL A 152 -5.15 14.21 -10.47
CA VAL A 152 -3.94 14.40 -9.65
C VAL A 152 -3.99 15.82 -9.08
N GLN A 153 -4.26 15.95 -7.78
CA GLN A 153 -4.32 17.23 -7.08
C GLN A 153 -3.10 17.43 -6.18
N TYR A 154 -2.47 18.60 -6.25
CA TYR A 154 -1.28 18.90 -5.46
C TYR A 154 -1.19 20.34 -4.97
N SER A 155 -0.56 20.59 -3.81
CA SER A 155 -0.44 21.96 -3.27
C SER A 155 0.96 22.58 -3.40
N GLU A 156 2.03 21.79 -3.35
CA GLU A 156 3.42 22.30 -3.42
C GLU A 156 4.08 22.02 -4.77
N SER A 157 4.22 20.74 -5.15
CA SER A 157 4.89 20.36 -6.40
C SER A 157 4.36 19.06 -6.99
N VAL A 158 4.44 18.96 -8.32
CA VAL A 158 4.15 17.74 -9.08
C VAL A 158 5.28 17.44 -10.06
N LYS A 159 5.65 16.17 -10.18
CA LYS A 159 6.54 15.64 -11.22
C LYS A 159 5.88 14.43 -11.85
N VAL A 160 5.80 14.40 -13.17
CA VAL A 160 5.16 13.29 -13.91
C VAL A 160 6.12 12.77 -14.97
N ASN A 161 6.34 11.46 -14.96
CA ASN A 161 7.10 10.78 -16.00
C ASN A 161 6.28 10.74 -17.31
N PRO A 162 6.85 11.06 -18.48
CA PRO A 162 6.13 11.07 -19.75
C PRO A 162 5.51 9.72 -20.16
N SER A 163 6.00 8.61 -19.61
CA SER A 163 5.45 7.27 -19.90
C SER A 163 4.19 6.94 -19.10
N SER A 164 3.79 7.79 -18.15
CA SER A 164 2.60 7.57 -17.32
C SER A 164 1.37 8.23 -17.94
N ARG A 165 0.23 7.57 -17.79
CA ARG A 165 -1.04 8.00 -18.36
C ARG A 165 -1.88 8.70 -17.30
N LEU A 166 -2.18 9.97 -17.53
CA LEU A 166 -3.13 10.74 -16.75
C LEU A 166 -4.34 11.08 -17.63
N GLU A 167 -5.55 10.81 -17.16
CA GLU A 167 -6.78 11.20 -17.89
C GLU A 167 -7.03 12.70 -17.86
N LYS A 168 -6.47 13.40 -16.87
CA LYS A 168 -6.57 14.85 -16.68
C LYS A 168 -5.20 15.45 -16.37
N GLU A 169 -5.02 16.70 -16.75
CA GLU A 169 -3.83 17.44 -16.33
C GLU A 169 -3.79 17.59 -14.79
N PRO A 170 -2.60 17.51 -14.16
CA PRO A 170 -2.46 17.75 -12.73
C PRO A 170 -2.96 19.14 -12.32
N GLU A 171 -3.82 19.19 -11.30
CA GLU A 171 -4.43 20.40 -10.79
C GLU A 171 -3.71 20.86 -9.52
N LYS A 172 -3.23 22.11 -9.52
CA LYS A 172 -2.69 22.72 -8.31
C LYS A 172 -3.85 23.24 -7.45
N ILE A 173 -3.91 22.80 -6.19
CA ILE A 173 -4.90 23.23 -5.19
C ILE A 173 -4.23 24.11 -4.13
N GLU A 174 -5.01 24.97 -3.49
CA GLU A 174 -4.56 25.83 -2.38
C GLU A 174 -4.23 25.04 -1.10
#